data_AF-A0A0K2RT20-F1
#
_entry.id   AF-A0A0K2RT20-F1
#
_cell.length_a   1.000
_cell.length_b   1.000
_cell.length_c   1.000
_cell.angle_alpha   90.00
_cell.angle_beta   90.00
_cell.angle_gamma   90.00
#
_symmetry.space_group_name_H-M   'P 1'
#
loop_
_entity.id
_entity.type
_entity.pdbx_description
1 polymer ?
#
loop_
_entity_poly.entity_id
_entity_poly.type
_entity_poly.pdbx_seq_one_letter_code
_entity_poly.pdbx_strand_id
1 'polypeptide(L)'
;MTTSANGNFIRKPFIAGNWKMNMDHVQGITLLQKLAWTLSDAKHDYSRVEVSVFPPFTDLRGVQTLVQGDELDVVYGGQDLSQFDSGAYTGDISGQFLNKLGCAYVLVGHSERRTIHNEDDQVLNAKVKAAFRHDVTPVLCVGEGLEVRQAGTHVEHTLAQLRAGVEGLTADQAGELVVAYEPVWAIGTGEVAGPEDAQEMCAAIRSELASLFDDAVAAKTRLLYGGSVKANNAAAIMAESDVDGLLVGGASLDPAEFANIVRFESHLSAA
;
A
#
# COMPACT_ATOMS: atom_id res chain seq x y z
N MET A 1 1.08 3.55 19.48
CA MET A 1 1.34 4.30 18.25
C MET A 1 2.28 3.48 17.40
N THR A 2 2.20 3.59 16.07
CA THR A 2 3.34 3.37 15.16
C THR A 2 4.62 3.59 15.95
N THR A 3 5.32 2.50 16.26
CA THR A 3 6.24 2.52 17.40
C THR A 3 7.23 3.64 17.22
N SER A 4 7.31 4.57 18.17
CA SER A 4 8.20 5.71 18.09
C SER A 4 9.29 5.60 19.14
N ALA A 5 10.52 5.94 18.74
CA ALA A 5 11.68 6.01 19.60
C ALA A 5 12.30 7.40 19.43
N ASN A 6 12.43 8.14 20.54
CA ASN A 6 13.01 9.49 20.57
C ASN A 6 12.32 10.50 19.62
N GLY A 7 10.99 10.40 19.46
CA GLY A 7 10.21 11.30 18.61
C GLY A 7 10.21 10.94 17.11
N ASN A 8 10.93 9.89 16.72
CA ASN A 8 10.94 9.34 15.37
C ASN A 8 10.18 8.01 15.33
N PHE A 9 9.47 7.76 14.24
CA PHE A 9 8.89 6.45 14.00
C PHE A 9 10.00 5.43 13.74
N ILE A 10 9.89 4.23 14.32
CA ILE A 10 10.81 3.12 14.09
C ILE A 10 10.76 2.71 12.61
N ARG A 11 9.56 2.67 12.04
CA ARG A 11 9.32 2.52 10.60
C ARG A 11 8.60 3.76 10.10
N LYS A 12 9.17 4.42 9.09
CA LYS A 12 8.57 5.63 8.49
C LYS A 12 7.16 5.31 8.00
N PRO A 13 6.11 5.99 8.48
CA PRO A 13 4.75 5.74 8.04
C PRO A 13 4.60 5.91 6.54
N PHE A 14 3.83 5.02 5.92
CA PHE A 14 3.60 5.02 4.48
C PHE A 14 2.12 5.17 4.14
N ILE A 15 1.75 6.31 3.54
CA ILE A 15 0.36 6.61 3.17
C ILE A 15 0.24 6.55 1.65
N ALA A 16 -0.44 5.51 1.18
CA ALA A 16 -0.57 5.13 -0.22
C ALA A 16 -1.99 5.40 -0.74
N GLY A 17 -2.15 6.29 -1.70
CA GLY A 17 -3.43 6.57 -2.35
C GLY A 17 -3.65 5.67 -3.57
N ASN A 18 -4.50 4.65 -3.45
CA ASN A 18 -4.91 3.83 -4.58
C ASN A 18 -6.09 4.47 -5.31
N TRP A 19 -5.80 5.09 -6.47
CA TRP A 19 -6.83 5.76 -7.28
C TRP A 19 -7.75 4.77 -8.00
N LYS A 20 -7.38 3.48 -8.08
CA LYS A 20 -8.09 2.44 -8.81
C LYS A 20 -8.36 2.86 -10.27
N MET A 21 -9.40 2.33 -10.89
CA MET A 21 -9.82 2.70 -12.24
C MET A 21 -10.66 3.99 -12.25
N ASN A 22 -10.08 5.11 -11.81
CA ASN A 22 -10.69 6.44 -11.85
C ASN A 22 -9.80 7.42 -12.62
N MET A 23 -10.46 8.44 -13.18
CA MET A 23 -9.84 9.59 -13.87
C MET A 23 -9.18 9.27 -15.22
N ASP A 24 -9.03 10.33 -16.02
CA ASP A 24 -8.10 10.36 -17.14
C ASP A 24 -6.79 11.09 -16.76
N HIS A 25 -5.81 11.08 -17.66
CA HIS A 25 -4.49 11.66 -17.41
C HIS A 25 -4.50 13.16 -17.09
N VAL A 26 -5.50 13.94 -17.55
CA VAL A 26 -5.62 15.37 -17.24
C VAL A 26 -6.14 15.55 -15.82
N GLN A 27 -7.16 14.76 -15.46
CA GLN A 27 -7.72 14.73 -14.13
C GLN A 27 -6.70 14.23 -13.10
N GLY A 28 -5.94 13.17 -13.41
CA GLY A 28 -4.87 12.64 -12.56
C GLY A 28 -3.76 13.66 -12.29
N ILE A 29 -3.31 14.38 -13.32
CA ILE A 29 -2.36 15.50 -13.16
C ILE A 29 -2.96 16.58 -12.25
N THR A 30 -4.21 16.98 -12.50
CA THR A 30 -4.88 18.02 -11.71
C THR A 30 -5.03 17.61 -10.24
N LEU A 31 -5.35 16.34 -9.98
CA LEU A 31 -5.47 15.79 -8.64
C LEU A 31 -4.13 15.86 -7.90
N LEU A 32 -3.05 15.42 -8.55
CA LEU A 32 -1.71 15.44 -7.96
C LEU A 32 -1.21 16.86 -7.71
N GLN A 33 -1.45 17.81 -8.62
CA GLN A 33 -1.11 19.22 -8.42
C GLN A 33 -1.82 19.79 -7.18
N LYS A 34 -3.12 19.52 -7.03
CA LYS A 34 -3.89 19.96 -5.86
C LYS A 34 -3.40 19.33 -4.57
N LEU A 35 -3.09 18.03 -4.60
CA LEU A 35 -2.54 17.32 -3.44
C LEU A 35 -1.19 17.92 -3.03
N ALA A 36 -0.26 18.09 -3.97
CA ALA A 36 1.06 18.67 -3.72
C ALA A 36 0.96 20.07 -3.12
N TRP A 37 0.08 20.93 -3.68
CA TRP A 37 -0.16 22.26 -3.14
C TRP A 37 -0.74 22.23 -1.72
N THR A 38 -1.73 21.35 -1.48
CA THR A 38 -2.37 21.20 -0.16
C THR A 38 -1.37 20.73 0.90
N LEU A 39 -0.51 19.77 0.56
CA LEU A 39 0.55 19.29 1.47
C LEU A 39 1.62 20.35 1.71
N SER A 40 1.99 21.12 0.68
CA SER A 40 2.94 22.23 0.82
C SER A 40 2.42 23.35 1.70
N ASP A 41 1.17 23.79 1.51
CA ASP A 41 0.52 24.83 2.33
C ASP A 41 0.44 24.39 3.80
N ALA A 42 0.13 23.11 4.01
CA ALA A 42 0.09 22.48 5.31
C ALA A 42 1.47 22.17 5.92
N LYS A 43 2.57 22.50 5.21
CA LYS A 43 3.97 22.25 5.61
C LYS A 43 4.21 20.78 5.97
N HIS A 44 3.70 19.87 5.16
CA HIS A 44 3.93 18.44 5.33
C HIS A 44 5.42 18.10 5.31
N ASP A 45 5.85 17.25 6.23
CA ASP A 45 7.23 16.75 6.28
C ASP A 45 7.32 15.36 5.65
N TYR A 46 7.75 15.33 4.39
CA TYR A 46 7.97 14.09 3.64
C TYR A 46 9.08 13.21 4.22
N SER A 47 9.98 13.74 5.06
CA SER A 47 10.98 12.92 5.76
C SER A 47 10.35 12.13 6.92
N ARG A 48 9.23 12.61 7.45
CA ARG A 48 8.50 12.01 8.57
C ARG A 48 7.45 11.01 8.13
N VAL A 49 6.67 11.31 7.09
CA VAL A 49 5.64 10.43 6.54
C VAL A 49 5.77 10.39 5.02
N GLU A 50 5.94 9.19 4.47
CA GLU A 50 6.04 8.96 3.03
C GLU A 50 4.65 8.94 2.40
N VAL A 51 4.51 9.62 1.26
CA VAL A 51 3.24 9.75 0.53
C VAL A 51 3.41 9.17 -0.86
N SER A 52 2.58 8.18 -1.22
CA SER A 52 2.52 7.63 -2.57
C SER A 52 1.15 7.77 -3.19
N VAL A 53 1.11 7.85 -4.52
CA VAL A 53 -0.11 7.68 -5.32
C VAL A 53 0.05 6.56 -6.34
N PHE A 54 -1.00 5.77 -6.52
CA PHE A 54 -1.07 4.69 -7.49
C PHE A 54 -2.12 5.04 -8.53
N PRO A 55 -1.76 5.78 -9.60
CA PRO A 55 -2.68 6.15 -10.67
C PRO A 55 -2.89 4.99 -11.68
N PRO A 56 -3.93 5.04 -12.53
CA PRO A 56 -4.02 4.16 -13.69
C PRO A 56 -2.77 4.25 -14.59
N PHE A 57 -2.44 3.17 -15.32
CA PHE A 57 -1.27 3.14 -16.18
C PHE A 57 -1.22 4.28 -17.22
N THR A 58 -2.37 4.70 -17.72
CA THR A 58 -2.51 5.80 -18.70
C THR A 58 -2.07 7.15 -18.16
N ASP A 59 -2.01 7.30 -16.84
CA ASP A 59 -1.78 8.56 -16.15
C ASP A 59 -0.34 8.65 -15.63
N LEU A 60 0.34 7.50 -15.49
CA LEU A 60 1.70 7.40 -14.94
C LEU A 60 2.71 8.32 -15.62
N ARG A 61 2.64 8.46 -16.95
CA ARG A 61 3.56 9.36 -17.66
C ARG A 61 3.30 10.82 -17.31
N GLY A 62 2.03 11.22 -17.17
CA GLY A 62 1.66 12.57 -16.74
C GLY A 62 2.12 12.86 -15.32
N VAL A 63 1.86 11.91 -14.42
CA VAL A 63 2.32 11.94 -13.01
C VAL A 63 3.85 12.06 -12.95
N GLN A 64 4.59 11.21 -13.66
CA GLN A 64 6.05 11.28 -13.73
C GLN A 64 6.54 12.66 -14.16
N THR A 65 5.98 13.21 -15.25
CA THR A 65 6.44 14.50 -15.76
C THR A 65 6.16 15.65 -14.80
N LEU A 66 5.06 15.59 -14.06
CA LEU A 66 4.73 16.58 -13.04
C LEU A 66 5.68 16.46 -11.84
N VAL A 67 5.85 15.26 -11.29
CA VAL A 67 6.73 15.02 -10.13
C VAL A 67 8.16 15.45 -10.42
N GLN A 68 8.69 15.09 -11.59
CA GLN A 68 10.05 15.47 -11.98
C GLN A 68 10.17 16.95 -12.35
N GLY A 69 9.16 17.52 -13.01
CA GLY A 69 9.18 18.91 -13.47
C GLY A 69 9.08 19.92 -12.33
N ASP A 70 8.26 19.61 -11.33
CA ASP A 70 8.01 20.47 -10.17
C ASP A 70 8.83 20.05 -8.93
N GLU A 71 9.73 19.06 -9.08
CA GLU A 71 10.59 18.52 -8.02
C GLU A 71 9.79 18.08 -6.76
N LEU A 72 8.68 17.37 -6.97
CA LEU A 72 7.79 16.95 -5.89
C LEU A 72 8.36 15.75 -5.12
N ASP A 73 8.21 15.75 -3.80
CA ASP A 73 8.61 14.63 -2.92
C ASP A 73 7.61 13.45 -2.89
N VAL A 74 6.43 13.62 -3.51
CA VAL A 74 5.43 12.55 -3.62
C VAL A 74 5.96 11.46 -4.55
N VAL A 75 6.00 10.22 -4.06
CA VAL A 75 6.34 9.05 -4.89
C VAL A 75 5.10 8.47 -5.55
N TYR A 76 5.29 7.59 -6.53
CA TYR A 76 4.18 6.98 -7.24
C TYR A 76 4.50 5.56 -7.68
N GLY A 77 3.45 4.81 -8.01
CA GLY A 77 3.56 3.39 -8.35
C GLY A 77 2.48 2.87 -9.29
N GLY A 78 2.70 1.66 -9.83
CA GLY A 78 1.71 0.97 -10.65
C GLY A 78 0.63 0.29 -9.79
N GLN A 79 -0.60 0.20 -10.28
CA GLN A 79 -1.66 -0.56 -9.60
C GLN A 79 -1.60 -2.08 -9.85
N ASP A 80 -0.76 -2.51 -10.79
CA ASP A 80 -0.50 -3.90 -11.13
C ASP A 80 0.82 -4.01 -11.92
N LEU A 81 1.32 -5.22 -12.14
CA LEU A 81 2.32 -5.54 -13.15
C LEU A 81 2.16 -6.97 -13.67
N SER A 82 2.73 -7.23 -14.84
CA SER A 82 2.89 -8.58 -15.37
C SER A 82 4.02 -9.32 -14.66
N GLN A 83 3.87 -10.65 -14.52
CA GLN A 83 4.96 -11.54 -14.09
C GLN A 83 6.07 -11.67 -15.13
N PHE A 84 5.79 -11.27 -16.39
CA PHE A 84 6.70 -11.38 -17.53
C PHE A 84 7.39 -10.05 -17.85
N ASP A 85 8.63 -10.12 -18.33
CA ASP A 85 9.44 -8.93 -18.63
C ASP A 85 9.07 -8.30 -19.99
N SER A 86 8.80 -9.14 -20.98
CA SER A 86 8.35 -8.77 -22.32
C SER A 86 7.78 -10.00 -23.04
N GLY A 87 6.99 -9.79 -24.10
CA GLY A 87 6.52 -10.90 -24.95
C GLY A 87 5.10 -10.70 -25.48
N ALA A 88 4.50 -11.80 -25.90
CA ALA A 88 3.14 -11.84 -26.45
C ALA A 88 2.06 -11.79 -25.35
N TYR A 89 2.06 -10.71 -24.57
CA TYR A 89 1.15 -10.46 -23.45
C TYR A 89 0.37 -9.17 -23.73
N THR A 90 -0.56 -9.23 -24.68
CA THR A 90 -1.30 -8.04 -25.15
C THR A 90 -2.10 -7.42 -24.01
N GLY A 91 -1.78 -6.18 -23.64
CA GLY A 91 -2.45 -5.40 -22.59
C GLY A 91 -1.70 -5.37 -21.26
N ASP A 92 -0.70 -6.23 -21.07
CA ASP A 92 0.11 -6.29 -19.85
C ASP A 92 1.17 -5.17 -19.79
N ILE A 93 1.51 -4.75 -18.57
CA ILE A 93 2.57 -3.79 -18.28
C ILE A 93 3.65 -4.49 -17.45
N SER A 94 4.90 -4.52 -17.94
CA SER A 94 5.99 -5.18 -17.22
C SER A 94 6.62 -4.28 -16.15
N GLY A 95 7.31 -4.89 -15.18
CA GLY A 95 8.10 -4.16 -14.18
C GLY A 95 9.14 -3.23 -14.82
N GLN A 96 9.73 -3.63 -15.96
CA GLN A 96 10.66 -2.79 -16.73
C GLN A 96 10.01 -1.46 -17.16
N PHE A 97 8.75 -1.48 -17.57
CA PHE A 97 8.04 -0.27 -18.00
C PHE A 97 7.78 0.66 -16.82
N LEU A 98 7.38 0.10 -15.68
CA LEU A 98 7.16 0.85 -14.44
C LEU A 98 8.45 1.50 -13.93
N ASN A 99 9.56 0.75 -13.90
CA ASN A 99 10.86 1.30 -13.53
C ASN A 99 11.29 2.43 -14.48
N LYS A 100 11.04 2.29 -15.79
CA LYS A 100 11.35 3.37 -16.76
C LYS A 100 10.53 4.64 -16.54
N LEU A 101 9.32 4.50 -15.99
CA LEU A 101 8.46 5.62 -15.57
C LEU A 101 8.86 6.19 -14.20
N GLY A 102 9.85 5.60 -13.51
CA GLY A 102 10.29 6.02 -12.19
C GLY A 102 9.34 5.61 -11.06
N CYS A 103 8.51 4.60 -11.28
CA CYS A 103 7.65 4.06 -10.22
C CYS A 103 8.51 3.46 -9.11
N ALA A 104 8.34 3.95 -7.89
CA ALA A 104 9.01 3.39 -6.71
C ALA A 104 8.32 2.11 -6.22
N TYR A 105 7.00 2.03 -6.39
CA TYR A 105 6.17 0.95 -5.87
C TYR A 105 5.27 0.32 -6.94
N VAL A 106 4.73 -0.86 -6.65
CA VAL A 106 3.64 -1.47 -7.42
C VAL A 106 2.73 -2.29 -6.50
N LEU A 107 1.42 -2.13 -6.64
CA LEU A 107 0.46 -2.99 -5.93
C LEU A 107 0.46 -4.39 -6.58
N VAL A 108 0.43 -5.43 -5.75
CA VAL A 108 0.34 -6.82 -6.21
C VAL A 108 -0.71 -7.55 -5.38
N GLY A 109 -1.67 -8.18 -6.04
CA GLY A 109 -2.65 -9.02 -5.34
C GLY A 109 -3.73 -8.25 -4.61
N HIS A 110 -4.01 -6.99 -5.01
CA HIS A 110 -5.17 -6.26 -4.51
C HIS A 110 -6.44 -7.12 -4.64
N SER A 111 -7.31 -7.06 -3.63
CA SER A 111 -8.54 -7.87 -3.52
C SER A 111 -9.40 -7.90 -4.80
N GLU A 112 -9.53 -6.76 -5.49
CA GLU A 112 -10.21 -6.65 -6.78
C GLU A 112 -9.56 -7.51 -7.88
N ARG A 113 -8.23 -7.63 -7.92
CA ARG A 113 -7.52 -8.47 -8.89
C ARG A 113 -7.68 -9.96 -8.57
N ARG A 114 -7.59 -10.33 -7.29
CA ARG A 114 -7.84 -11.71 -6.84
C ARG A 114 -9.25 -12.17 -7.21
N THR A 115 -10.26 -11.32 -6.98
CA THR A 115 -11.68 -11.67 -7.15
C THR A 115 -12.21 -11.51 -8.57
N ILE A 116 -11.87 -10.42 -9.27
CA ILE A 116 -12.41 -10.11 -10.60
C ILE A 116 -11.54 -10.72 -11.70
N HIS A 117 -10.22 -10.69 -11.51
CA HIS A 117 -9.24 -11.17 -12.50
C HIS A 117 -8.72 -12.59 -12.19
N ASN A 118 -9.20 -13.21 -11.11
CA ASN A 118 -8.85 -14.58 -10.69
C ASN A 118 -7.34 -14.78 -10.52
N GLU A 119 -6.65 -13.78 -9.98
CA GLU A 119 -5.22 -13.90 -9.69
C GLU A 119 -5.00 -14.77 -8.45
N ASP A 120 -4.41 -15.95 -8.67
CA ASP A 120 -4.05 -16.88 -7.61
C ASP A 120 -2.67 -16.57 -6.99
N ASP A 121 -2.36 -17.22 -5.87
CA ASP A 121 -1.12 -16.97 -5.14
C ASP A 121 0.14 -17.29 -5.96
N GLN A 122 0.07 -18.22 -6.92
CA GLN A 122 1.21 -18.54 -7.79
C GLN A 122 1.52 -17.38 -8.75
N VAL A 123 0.49 -16.81 -9.40
CA VAL A 123 0.63 -15.63 -10.24
C VAL A 123 1.14 -14.44 -9.42
N LEU A 124 0.61 -14.25 -8.22
CA LEU A 124 0.98 -13.13 -7.36
C LEU A 124 2.41 -13.23 -6.85
N ASN A 125 2.88 -14.41 -6.45
CA ASN A 125 4.29 -14.63 -6.12
C ASN A 125 5.21 -14.31 -7.31
N ALA A 126 4.83 -14.73 -8.52
CA ALA A 126 5.59 -14.43 -9.73
C ALA A 126 5.64 -12.93 -10.05
N LYS A 127 4.54 -12.19 -9.80
CA LYS A 127 4.49 -10.72 -9.89
C LYS A 127 5.34 -10.02 -8.84
N VAL A 128 5.32 -10.46 -7.58
CA VAL A 128 6.20 -9.94 -6.51
C VAL A 128 7.66 -10.09 -6.93
N LYS A 129 8.05 -11.27 -7.42
CA LYS A 129 9.41 -11.51 -7.94
C LYS A 129 9.71 -10.64 -9.15
N ALA A 130 8.76 -10.43 -10.05
CA ALA A 130 8.94 -9.54 -11.20
C ALA A 130 9.16 -8.09 -10.81
N ALA A 131 8.50 -7.60 -9.75
CA ALA A 131 8.69 -6.26 -9.24
C ALA A 131 10.15 -6.07 -8.77
N PHE A 132 10.64 -6.96 -7.91
CA PHE A 132 12.03 -6.92 -7.45
C PHE A 132 13.06 -7.12 -8.56
N ARG A 133 12.79 -7.96 -9.58
CA ARG A 133 13.70 -8.11 -10.74
C ARG A 133 13.95 -6.80 -11.49
N HIS A 134 13.04 -5.84 -11.40
CA HIS A 134 13.11 -4.55 -12.10
C HIS A 134 13.23 -3.36 -11.14
N ASP A 135 13.68 -3.58 -9.90
CA ASP A 135 13.89 -2.54 -8.90
C ASP A 135 12.63 -1.70 -8.57
N VAL A 136 11.45 -2.33 -8.62
CA VAL A 136 10.19 -1.74 -8.17
C VAL A 136 9.74 -2.45 -6.89
N THR A 137 9.44 -1.70 -5.83
CA THR A 137 9.08 -2.30 -4.54
C THR A 137 7.63 -2.78 -4.55
N PRO A 138 7.35 -4.08 -4.36
CA PRO A 138 5.99 -4.57 -4.30
C PRO A 138 5.29 -4.15 -2.99
N VAL A 139 4.03 -3.75 -3.12
CA VAL A 139 3.05 -3.65 -2.03
C VAL A 139 2.14 -4.86 -2.18
N LEU A 140 2.43 -5.93 -1.46
CA LEU A 140 1.67 -7.18 -1.50
C LEU A 140 0.39 -7.02 -0.69
N CYS A 141 -0.76 -7.12 -1.33
CA CYS A 141 -2.04 -7.11 -0.64
C CYS A 141 -2.48 -8.53 -0.26
N VAL A 142 -2.91 -8.68 0.98
CA VAL A 142 -3.42 -9.92 1.57
C VAL A 142 -4.65 -9.62 2.42
N GLY A 143 -5.55 -10.59 2.54
CA GLY A 143 -6.73 -10.44 3.36
C GLY A 143 -7.85 -11.40 2.99
N GLU A 144 -8.87 -11.40 3.84
CA GLU A 144 -9.96 -12.36 3.80
C GLU A 144 -11.33 -11.75 3.48
N GLY A 145 -12.18 -12.56 2.85
CA GLY A 145 -13.60 -12.26 2.65
C GLY A 145 -14.47 -12.60 3.87
N LEU A 146 -15.74 -12.21 3.80
CA LEU A 146 -16.70 -12.33 4.91
C LEU A 146 -16.88 -13.76 5.41
N GLU A 147 -16.96 -14.74 4.51
CA GLU A 147 -17.16 -16.15 4.87
C GLU A 147 -15.99 -16.68 5.73
N VAL A 148 -14.76 -16.30 5.41
CA VAL A 148 -13.55 -16.68 6.16
C VAL A 148 -13.50 -15.98 7.52
N ARG A 149 -13.87 -14.69 7.57
CA ARG A 149 -13.96 -13.94 8.84
C ARG A 149 -14.99 -14.58 9.78
N GLN A 150 -16.18 -14.89 9.27
CA GLN A 150 -17.26 -15.55 10.04
C GLN A 150 -16.91 -16.98 10.47
N ALA A 151 -16.11 -17.69 9.69
CA ALA A 151 -15.61 -19.02 10.06
C ALA A 151 -14.52 -18.98 11.15
N GLY A 152 -13.99 -17.81 11.50
CA GLY A 152 -12.92 -17.67 12.50
C GLY A 152 -11.54 -18.14 12.01
N THR A 153 -11.35 -18.30 10.70
CA THR A 153 -10.11 -18.79 10.08
C THR A 153 -9.33 -17.68 9.35
N HIS A 154 -9.69 -16.42 9.57
CA HIS A 154 -9.13 -15.25 8.91
C HIS A 154 -7.62 -15.09 9.09
N VAL A 155 -7.10 -15.32 10.30
CA VAL A 155 -5.65 -15.26 10.54
C VAL A 155 -4.92 -16.26 9.66
N GLU A 156 -5.28 -17.54 9.72
CA GLU A 156 -4.61 -18.59 8.94
C GLU A 156 -4.76 -18.37 7.42
N HIS A 157 -5.94 -17.94 6.97
CA HIS A 157 -6.16 -17.63 5.55
C HIS A 157 -5.22 -16.53 5.05
N THR A 158 -5.14 -15.42 5.77
CA THR A 158 -4.32 -14.27 5.38
C THR A 158 -2.82 -14.58 5.52
N LEU A 159 -2.41 -15.36 6.51
CA LEU A 159 -1.03 -15.83 6.62
C LEU A 159 -0.66 -16.84 5.53
N ALA A 160 -1.59 -17.67 5.06
CA ALA A 160 -1.34 -18.54 3.90
C ALA A 160 -1.07 -17.73 2.62
N GLN A 161 -1.85 -16.67 2.36
CA GLN A 161 -1.59 -15.75 1.24
C GLN A 161 -0.22 -15.07 1.38
N LEU A 162 0.15 -14.63 2.60
CA LEU A 162 1.46 -14.05 2.87
C LEU A 162 2.59 -15.02 2.56
N ARG A 163 2.55 -16.24 3.12
CA ARG A 163 3.56 -17.29 2.91
C ARG A 163 3.78 -17.56 1.44
N ALA A 164 2.69 -17.70 0.66
CA ALA A 164 2.77 -17.92 -0.76
C ALA A 164 3.34 -16.71 -1.51
N GLY A 165 2.92 -15.49 -1.16
CA GLY A 165 3.42 -14.26 -1.76
C GLY A 165 4.92 -14.03 -1.55
N VAL A 166 5.48 -14.43 -0.40
CA VAL A 166 6.90 -14.25 -0.06
C VAL A 166 7.78 -15.47 -0.36
N GLU A 167 7.21 -16.56 -0.87
CA GLU A 167 7.94 -17.79 -1.14
C GLU A 167 9.11 -17.56 -2.11
N GLY A 168 10.32 -17.92 -1.67
CA GLY A 168 11.54 -17.80 -2.45
C GLY A 168 12.10 -16.37 -2.57
N LEU A 169 11.59 -15.41 -1.81
CA LEU A 169 12.26 -14.13 -1.62
C LEU A 169 13.52 -14.30 -0.75
N THR A 170 14.51 -13.45 -0.99
CA THR A 170 15.65 -13.28 -0.07
C THR A 170 15.23 -12.45 1.15
N ALA A 171 16.00 -12.51 2.24
CA ALA A 171 15.77 -11.68 3.43
C ALA A 171 15.82 -10.18 3.10
N ASP A 172 16.72 -9.76 2.21
CA ASP A 172 16.81 -8.36 1.78
C ASP A 172 15.54 -7.91 1.04
N GLN A 173 15.07 -8.70 0.08
CA GLN A 173 13.80 -8.43 -0.61
C GLN A 173 12.60 -8.43 0.34
N ALA A 174 12.51 -9.40 1.25
CA ALA A 174 11.44 -9.46 2.24
C ALA A 174 11.45 -8.26 3.20
N GLY A 175 12.63 -7.74 3.53
CA GLY A 175 12.78 -6.53 4.36
C GLY A 175 12.38 -5.24 3.65
N GLU A 176 12.47 -5.19 2.32
CA GLU A 176 12.02 -4.05 1.49
C GLU A 176 10.53 -4.10 1.13
N LEU A 177 9.93 -5.30 1.16
CA LEU A 177 8.52 -5.53 0.90
C LEU A 177 7.63 -4.62 1.77
N VAL A 178 6.52 -4.17 1.18
CA VAL A 178 5.40 -3.61 1.93
C VAL A 178 4.24 -4.60 1.84
N VAL A 179 3.55 -4.84 2.95
CA VAL A 179 2.36 -5.70 2.97
C VAL A 179 1.15 -4.84 3.35
N ALA A 180 0.06 -4.93 2.59
CA ALA A 180 -1.19 -4.26 2.89
C ALA A 180 -2.25 -5.29 3.29
N TYR A 181 -2.72 -5.23 4.54
CA TYR A 181 -3.85 -6.03 5.00
C TYR A 181 -5.17 -5.40 4.55
N GLU A 182 -5.94 -6.11 3.73
CA GLU A 182 -7.26 -5.71 3.24
C GLU A 182 -8.37 -6.52 3.94
N PRO A 183 -9.13 -5.95 4.89
CA PRO A 183 -10.31 -6.60 5.46
C PRO A 183 -11.46 -6.60 4.43
N VAL A 184 -11.40 -7.46 3.41
CA VAL A 184 -12.37 -7.48 2.28
C VAL A 184 -13.81 -7.65 2.79
N TRP A 185 -13.99 -8.36 3.90
CA TRP A 185 -15.26 -8.51 4.60
C TRP A 185 -15.92 -7.18 5.03
N ALA A 186 -15.15 -6.11 5.20
CA ALA A 186 -15.61 -4.78 5.61
C ALA A 186 -15.62 -3.75 4.45
N ILE A 187 -15.19 -4.13 3.24
CA ILE A 187 -15.16 -3.23 2.08
C ILE A 187 -16.52 -3.20 1.40
N GLY A 188 -17.28 -2.12 1.58
CA GLY A 188 -18.56 -1.91 0.89
C GLY A 188 -19.73 -2.76 1.42
N THR A 189 -19.55 -3.46 2.54
CA THR A 189 -20.57 -4.34 3.16
C THR A 189 -21.39 -3.64 4.25
N GLY A 190 -20.95 -2.46 4.72
CA GLY A 190 -21.53 -1.77 5.87
C GLY A 190 -20.96 -2.21 7.22
N GLU A 191 -20.18 -3.30 7.24
CA GLU A 191 -19.36 -3.70 8.38
C GLU A 191 -18.14 -2.78 8.50
N VAL A 192 -17.63 -2.63 9.73
CA VAL A 192 -16.49 -1.74 10.03
C VAL A 192 -15.37 -2.55 10.65
N ALA A 193 -14.24 -2.64 9.96
CA ALA A 193 -12.98 -3.13 10.53
C ALA A 193 -12.30 -1.97 11.28
N GLY A 194 -12.19 -2.08 12.60
CA GLY A 194 -11.64 -1.05 13.48
C GLY A 194 -10.13 -1.13 13.67
N PRO A 195 -9.55 -0.25 14.52
CA PRO A 195 -8.14 -0.31 14.90
C PRO A 195 -7.73 -1.66 15.49
N GLU A 196 -8.57 -2.27 16.32
CA GLU A 196 -8.29 -3.58 16.93
C GLU A 196 -8.13 -4.70 15.87
N ASP A 197 -8.99 -4.72 14.84
CA ASP A 197 -8.88 -5.67 13.73
C ASP A 197 -7.60 -5.43 12.92
N ALA A 198 -7.25 -4.16 12.68
CA ALA A 198 -6.03 -3.78 11.96
C ALA A 198 -4.77 -4.23 12.72
N GLN A 199 -4.75 -4.01 14.05
CA GLN A 199 -3.67 -4.41 14.93
C GLN A 199 -3.52 -5.92 15.02
N GLU A 200 -4.62 -6.67 15.20
CA GLU A 200 -4.63 -8.14 15.24
C GLU A 200 -3.92 -8.70 14.00
N MET A 201 -4.34 -8.25 12.82
CA MET A 201 -3.85 -8.80 11.57
C MET A 201 -2.43 -8.35 11.23
N CYS A 202 -2.08 -7.08 11.49
CA CYS A 202 -0.71 -6.61 11.28
C CYS A 202 0.28 -7.29 12.25
N ALA A 203 -0.11 -7.51 13.51
CA ALA A 203 0.73 -8.25 14.46
C ALA A 203 0.93 -9.71 14.04
N ALA A 204 -0.12 -10.38 13.56
CA ALA A 204 -0.03 -11.74 13.05
C ALA A 204 0.91 -11.81 11.83
N ILE A 205 0.76 -10.89 10.87
CA ILE A 205 1.63 -10.80 9.68
C ILE A 205 3.08 -10.55 10.09
N ARG A 206 3.35 -9.64 11.03
CA ARG A 206 4.71 -9.35 11.50
C ARG A 206 5.36 -10.58 12.16
N SER A 207 4.60 -11.26 13.02
CA SER A 207 5.05 -12.49 13.68
C SER A 207 5.39 -13.59 12.66
N GLU A 208 4.56 -13.73 11.63
CA GLU A 208 4.80 -14.70 10.56
C GLU A 208 6.06 -14.34 9.74
N LEU A 209 6.27 -13.06 9.41
CA LEU A 209 7.50 -12.61 8.73
C LEU A 209 8.76 -12.90 9.57
N ALA A 210 8.68 -12.73 10.89
CA ALA A 210 9.79 -13.03 11.80
C ALA A 210 10.12 -14.53 11.81
N SER A 211 9.08 -15.37 11.76
CA SER A 211 9.20 -16.83 11.70
C SER A 211 9.77 -17.32 10.35
N LEU A 212 9.32 -16.73 9.24
CA LEU A 212 9.74 -17.12 7.89
C LEU A 212 11.15 -16.65 7.53
N PHE A 213 11.57 -15.51 8.08
CA PHE A 213 12.87 -14.90 7.80
C PHE A 213 13.65 -14.69 9.11
N ASP A 214 13.49 -13.54 9.75
CA ASP A 214 14.03 -13.20 11.07
C ASP A 214 13.37 -11.91 11.61
N ASP A 215 13.66 -11.58 12.88
CA ASP A 215 13.18 -10.36 13.54
C ASP A 215 13.60 -9.07 12.83
N ALA A 216 14.76 -9.07 12.14
CA ALA A 216 15.27 -7.89 11.47
C ALA A 216 14.49 -7.57 10.19
N VAL A 217 14.10 -8.59 9.43
CA VAL A 217 13.19 -8.49 8.29
C VAL A 217 11.83 -7.99 8.78
N ALA A 218 11.23 -8.66 9.76
CA ALA A 218 9.92 -8.29 10.30
C ALA A 218 9.88 -6.87 10.87
N ALA A 219 10.97 -6.40 11.47
CA ALA A 219 11.08 -5.04 12.01
C ALA A 219 11.25 -3.96 10.94
N LYS A 220 11.71 -4.31 9.73
CA LYS A 220 11.87 -3.40 8.58
C LYS A 220 10.61 -3.34 7.70
N THR A 221 9.96 -4.48 7.48
CA THR A 221 8.76 -4.56 6.62
C THR A 221 7.66 -3.65 7.18
N ARG A 222 7.13 -2.79 6.31
CA ARG A 222 6.01 -1.90 6.63
C ARG A 222 4.69 -2.61 6.36
N LEU A 223 3.80 -2.57 7.34
CA LEU A 223 2.47 -3.18 7.25
C LEU A 223 1.41 -2.09 7.17
N LEU A 224 0.63 -2.08 6.09
CA LEU A 224 -0.42 -1.10 5.88
C LEU A 224 -1.79 -1.69 6.19
N TYR A 225 -2.68 -0.86 6.71
CA TYR A 225 -4.10 -1.16 6.72
C TYR A 225 -4.76 -0.66 5.44
N GLY A 226 -5.45 -1.55 4.72
CA GLY A 226 -6.09 -1.31 3.42
C GLY A 226 -7.62 -1.29 3.45
N GLY A 227 -8.23 -1.18 4.63
CA GLY A 227 -9.69 -1.06 4.77
C GLY A 227 -10.22 0.35 4.49
N SER A 228 -11.42 0.64 5.01
CA SER A 228 -12.08 1.95 4.80
C SER A 228 -11.42 3.04 5.66
N VAL A 229 -10.55 3.83 5.05
CA VAL A 229 -9.83 4.93 5.69
C VAL A 229 -10.44 6.28 5.31
N LYS A 230 -10.61 7.14 6.33
CA LYS A 230 -11.00 8.56 6.25
C LYS A 230 -10.16 9.36 7.23
N ALA A 231 -10.12 10.69 7.08
CA ALA A 231 -9.37 11.57 7.96
C ALA A 231 -9.76 11.39 9.45
N ASN A 232 -11.04 11.11 9.72
CA ASN A 232 -11.56 10.98 11.08
C ASN A 232 -11.20 9.65 11.79
N ASN A 233 -10.74 8.62 11.06
CA ASN A 233 -10.36 7.33 11.65
C ASN A 233 -8.87 6.97 11.45
N ALA A 234 -8.18 7.65 10.52
CA ALA A 234 -6.76 7.41 10.22
C ALA A 234 -5.87 7.48 11.46
N ALA A 235 -6.08 8.49 12.32
CA ALA A 235 -5.28 8.69 13.53
C ALA A 235 -5.40 7.53 14.52
N ALA A 236 -6.61 6.99 14.71
CA ALA A 236 -6.85 5.86 15.61
C ALA A 236 -6.21 4.57 15.06
N ILE A 237 -6.31 4.32 13.75
CA ILE A 237 -5.69 3.15 13.11
C ILE A 237 -4.15 3.24 13.17
N MET A 238 -3.57 4.41 12.88
CA MET A 238 -2.13 4.64 12.96
C MET A 238 -1.57 4.67 14.39
N ALA A 239 -2.45 4.71 15.39
CA ALA A 239 -2.08 4.60 16.79
C ALA A 239 -1.78 3.15 17.21
N GLU A 240 -2.10 2.16 16.39
CA GLU A 240 -1.75 0.76 16.64
C GLU A 240 -0.25 0.50 16.43
N SER A 241 0.33 -0.46 17.15
CA SER A 241 1.80 -0.66 17.19
C SER A 241 2.37 -1.25 15.91
N ASP A 242 1.59 -2.10 15.25
CA ASP A 242 2.04 -2.88 14.10
C ASP A 242 1.51 -2.34 12.77
N VAL A 243 0.66 -1.32 12.80
CA VAL A 243 0.17 -0.62 11.60
C VAL A 243 1.13 0.50 11.26
N ASP A 244 1.86 0.38 10.16
CA ASP A 244 2.90 1.31 9.70
C ASP A 244 2.42 2.24 8.58
N GLY A 245 1.15 2.24 8.26
CA GLY A 245 0.62 3.07 7.18
C GLY A 245 -0.74 2.61 6.68
N LEU A 246 -1.18 3.24 5.59
CA LEU A 246 -2.54 3.11 5.08
C LEU A 246 -2.51 2.96 3.56
N LEU A 247 -3.26 1.99 3.03
CA LEU A 247 -3.58 1.89 1.61
C LEU A 247 -5.01 2.42 1.40
N VAL A 248 -5.10 3.68 0.99
CA VAL A 248 -6.33 4.47 0.97
C VAL A 248 -7.01 4.35 -0.40
N GLY A 249 -8.26 3.89 -0.41
CA GLY A 249 -9.10 3.83 -1.61
C GLY A 249 -9.74 5.18 -1.98
N GLY A 250 -11.07 5.26 -1.97
CA GLY A 250 -11.81 6.42 -2.49
C GLY A 250 -11.47 7.77 -1.85
N ALA A 251 -11.06 7.80 -0.58
CA ALA A 251 -10.63 9.04 0.07
C ALA A 251 -9.34 9.63 -0.54
N SER A 252 -8.55 8.84 -1.29
CA SER A 252 -7.37 9.32 -2.01
C SER A 252 -7.70 10.16 -3.25
N LEU A 253 -8.96 10.15 -3.71
CA LEU A 253 -9.44 10.92 -4.86
C LEU A 253 -9.87 12.36 -4.49
N ASP A 254 -9.88 12.70 -3.21
CA ASP A 254 -10.10 14.05 -2.71
C ASP A 254 -8.78 14.57 -2.11
N PRO A 255 -8.14 15.60 -2.70
CA PRO A 255 -6.86 16.12 -2.21
C PRO A 255 -6.89 16.60 -0.77
N ALA A 256 -8.00 17.19 -0.31
CA ALA A 256 -8.11 17.73 1.04
C ALA A 256 -8.28 16.60 2.05
N GLU A 257 -9.16 15.63 1.75
CA GLU A 257 -9.34 14.44 2.58
C GLU A 257 -8.04 13.63 2.66
N PHE A 258 -7.38 13.37 1.54
CA PHE A 258 -6.14 12.60 1.51
C PHE A 258 -5.01 13.33 2.22
N ALA A 259 -4.87 14.65 2.07
CA ALA A 259 -3.88 15.44 2.81
C ALA A 259 -4.11 15.38 4.33
N ASN A 260 -5.37 15.36 4.79
CA ASN A 260 -5.69 15.17 6.21
C ASN A 260 -5.32 13.75 6.70
N ILE A 261 -5.55 12.72 5.88
CA ILE A 261 -5.12 11.34 6.19
C ILE A 261 -3.59 11.25 6.28
N VAL A 262 -2.87 11.84 5.31
CA VAL A 262 -1.41 11.93 5.32
C VAL A 262 -0.91 12.58 6.61
N ARG A 263 -1.63 13.59 7.08
CA ARG A 263 -1.33 14.35 8.30
C ARG A 263 -2.07 13.80 9.52
N PHE A 264 -2.25 12.48 9.62
CA PHE A 264 -2.96 11.81 10.72
C PHE A 264 -2.49 12.25 12.11
N GLU A 265 -1.21 12.60 12.28
CA GLU A 265 -0.66 13.10 13.55
C GLU A 265 -1.34 14.40 14.02
N SER A 266 -1.78 15.26 13.10
CA SER A 266 -2.52 16.48 13.44
C SER A 266 -3.92 16.23 13.98
N HIS A 267 -4.40 14.99 13.83
CA HIS A 267 -5.71 14.53 14.31
C HIS A 267 -5.60 13.64 15.56
N LEU A 268 -4.39 13.35 16.03
CA LEU A 268 -4.19 12.76 17.34
C LEU A 268 -4.52 13.86 18.38
N SER A 269 -5.65 13.72 19.08
CA SER A 269 -5.92 14.55 20.25
C SER A 269 -4.74 14.45 21.20
N ALA A 270 -4.16 15.59 21.59
CA ALA A 270 -3.06 15.63 22.55
C ALA A 270 -3.44 14.81 23.79
N ALA A 271 -2.81 13.65 23.95
CA ALA A 271 -2.93 12.81 25.12
C ALA A 271 -2.12 13.42 26.28
#